data_AF-A0A2V6KS12-F1
#
_entry.id   AF-A0A2V6KS12-F1
#
_cell.length_a   1.000
_cell.length_b   1.000
_cell.length_c   1.000
_cell.angle_alpha   90.00
_cell.angle_beta   90.00
_cell.angle_gamma   90.00
#
_symmetry.space_group_name_H-M   'P 1'
#
loop_
_entity.id
_entity.type
_entity.pdbx_description
1 polymer ?
#
loop_
_entity_poly.entity_id
_entity_poly.type
_entity_poly.pdbx_seq_one_letter_code
_entity_poly.pdbx_strand_id
1 'polypeptide(L)'
;MRQRAAGLSSPPTPAPVDFLNTSTAGNGTFINNGGGNTFYGRASAGNGTFINNGSDGSTTGGFTDFVGHSSAGNGIFILNDSAVSGHAGGAIVFEGNSTADAATIIANDGLGEGGLIFFTDGARGGRSRVAVFGNGGLDISAHDPGNVTIGSIEGDGNVFLGARNLTIASNNLSTTFSGMIQDGGIAGGAGGSLTKIGRGKLVSAIGIRILEERLLNAANSWLITRAIRAQAPGPFRWRTASLAGKG
;
A
#
# COMPACT_ATOMS: atom_id res chain seq x y z
N MET A 1 31.97 -22.48 -25.62
CA MET A 1 33.14 -22.60 -24.71
C MET A 1 32.59 -23.04 -23.36
N ARG A 2 32.87 -24.28 -22.93
CA ARG A 2 32.36 -24.82 -21.65
C ARG A 2 33.17 -24.21 -20.50
N GLN A 3 32.53 -23.55 -19.54
CA GLN A 3 33.17 -23.25 -18.26
C GLN A 3 32.63 -24.17 -17.17
N ARG A 4 33.58 -24.82 -16.50
CA ARG A 4 33.41 -25.75 -15.39
C ARG A 4 33.14 -24.96 -14.10
N ALA A 5 32.33 -25.55 -13.24
CA ALA A 5 32.06 -25.10 -11.88
C ALA A 5 33.34 -25.12 -11.01
N ALA A 6 33.57 -24.04 -10.27
CA ALA A 6 34.41 -23.99 -9.07
C ALA A 6 33.95 -22.80 -8.20
N GLY A 7 33.65 -23.07 -6.92
CA GLY A 7 33.49 -22.07 -5.87
C GLY A 7 32.05 -21.75 -5.48
N LEU A 8 31.59 -22.30 -4.35
CA LEU A 8 30.44 -21.79 -3.60
C LEU A 8 30.82 -20.44 -2.98
N SER A 9 30.78 -19.36 -3.77
CA SER A 9 30.47 -18.04 -3.26
C SER A 9 28.96 -17.87 -3.42
N SER A 10 28.28 -17.38 -2.37
CA SER A 10 26.91 -16.86 -2.51
C SER A 10 26.81 -16.07 -3.82
N PRO A 11 25.76 -16.26 -4.63
CA PRO A 11 25.59 -15.46 -5.85
C PRO A 11 25.71 -13.99 -5.44
N PRO A 12 26.47 -13.16 -6.17
CA PRO A 12 26.49 -11.73 -5.89
C PRO A 12 25.03 -11.27 -5.86
N THR A 13 24.61 -10.60 -4.79
CA THR A 13 23.31 -9.92 -4.79
C THR A 13 23.27 -9.08 -6.07
N PRO A 14 22.24 -9.24 -6.93
CA PRO A 14 22.15 -8.44 -8.15
C PRO A 14 22.32 -6.97 -7.80
N ALA A 15 23.28 -6.31 -8.46
CA ALA A 15 23.50 -4.89 -8.24
C ALA A 15 22.21 -4.12 -8.58
N PRO A 16 21.82 -3.09 -7.80
CA PRO A 16 20.65 -2.30 -8.11
C PRO A 16 20.66 -1.78 -9.55
N VAL A 17 19.51 -1.79 -10.21
CA VAL A 17 19.34 -1.21 -11.55
C VAL A 17 18.75 0.18 -11.39
N ASP A 18 19.55 1.20 -11.72
CA ASP A 18 19.13 2.60 -11.61
C ASP A 18 18.62 3.16 -12.94
N PHE A 19 17.41 3.69 -12.90
CA PHE A 19 16.76 4.46 -13.95
C PHE A 19 16.87 5.95 -13.60
N LEU A 20 17.63 6.71 -14.39
CA LEU A 20 17.97 8.10 -14.11
C LEU A 20 17.28 9.09 -15.06
N ASN A 21 17.12 10.32 -14.58
CA ASN A 21 16.62 11.45 -15.37
C ASN A 21 15.26 11.17 -16.01
N THR A 22 15.18 10.99 -17.33
CA THR A 22 13.92 10.74 -18.05
C THR A 22 13.86 9.32 -18.62
N SER A 23 14.67 8.39 -18.11
CA SER A 23 14.71 7.01 -18.60
C SER A 23 13.40 6.27 -18.33
N THR A 24 13.11 5.26 -19.15
CA THR A 24 11.97 4.36 -18.92
C THR A 24 12.37 2.91 -18.92
N ALA A 25 11.76 2.11 -18.04
CA ALA A 25 11.84 0.65 -18.08
C ALA A 25 11.01 0.03 -19.22
N GLY A 26 10.19 0.84 -19.92
CA GLY A 26 9.40 0.41 -21.07
C GLY A 26 8.42 -0.69 -20.69
N ASN A 27 8.52 -1.84 -21.37
CA ASN A 27 7.71 -3.04 -21.09
C ASN A 27 8.58 -4.18 -20.51
N GLY A 28 9.72 -3.84 -19.88
CA GLY A 28 10.65 -4.84 -19.35
C GLY A 28 10.08 -5.64 -18.18
N THR A 29 10.67 -6.81 -17.94
CA THR A 29 10.38 -7.63 -16.76
C THR A 29 11.61 -7.69 -15.87
N PHE A 30 11.43 -7.35 -14.59
CA PHE A 30 12.49 -7.28 -13.58
C PHE A 30 12.13 -8.20 -12.43
N ILE A 31 13.08 -9.04 -12.01
CA ILE A 31 12.89 -9.97 -10.89
C ILE A 31 14.00 -9.68 -9.88
N ASN A 32 13.60 -9.26 -8.68
CA ASN A 32 14.49 -8.84 -7.62
C ASN A 32 14.38 -9.85 -6.47
N ASN A 33 15.43 -10.66 -6.28
CA ASN A 33 15.53 -11.67 -5.22
C ASN A 33 16.37 -11.18 -4.01
N GLY A 34 16.47 -9.85 -3.87
CA GLY A 34 17.50 -9.15 -3.11
C GLY A 34 18.18 -8.12 -4.01
N GLY A 35 18.41 -6.91 -3.50
CA GLY A 35 18.65 -5.75 -4.37
C GLY A 35 17.37 -5.31 -5.09
N GLY A 36 17.43 -4.29 -5.95
CA GLY A 36 16.20 -3.71 -6.51
C GLY A 36 16.41 -2.76 -7.67
N ASN A 37 15.32 -2.12 -8.07
CA ASN A 37 15.34 -1.09 -9.11
C ASN A 37 15.10 0.26 -8.46
N THR A 38 15.84 1.29 -8.86
CA THR A 38 15.61 2.65 -8.36
C THR A 38 15.31 3.59 -9.50
N PHE A 39 14.25 4.38 -9.38
CA PHE A 39 13.85 5.38 -10.35
C PHE A 39 14.05 6.79 -9.77
N TYR A 40 15.00 7.54 -10.33
CA TYR A 40 15.33 8.90 -9.90
C TYR A 40 14.87 9.96 -10.90
N GLY A 41 14.70 11.19 -10.40
CA GLY A 41 14.40 12.35 -11.24
C GLY A 41 12.99 12.26 -11.81
N ARG A 42 12.86 12.13 -13.13
CA ARG A 42 11.58 11.98 -13.85
C ARG A 42 11.47 10.60 -14.53
N ALA A 43 12.23 9.62 -14.06
CA ALA A 43 12.26 8.29 -14.66
C ALA A 43 10.91 7.58 -14.47
N SER A 44 10.59 6.64 -15.35
CA SER A 44 9.32 5.92 -15.31
C SER A 44 9.44 4.42 -15.48
N ALA A 45 8.68 3.67 -14.69
CA ALA A 45 8.53 2.23 -14.87
C ALA A 45 7.80 1.84 -16.17
N GLY A 46 7.17 2.81 -16.85
CA GLY A 46 6.44 2.56 -18.10
C GLY A 46 5.28 1.59 -17.88
N ASN A 47 5.25 0.51 -18.66
CA ASN A 47 4.35 -0.63 -18.48
C ASN A 47 5.15 -1.88 -18.03
N GLY A 48 6.29 -1.68 -17.37
CA GLY A 48 7.14 -2.76 -16.92
C GLY A 48 6.47 -3.64 -15.87
N THR A 49 6.94 -4.87 -15.75
CA THR A 49 6.54 -5.81 -14.70
C THR A 49 7.71 -6.03 -13.74
N PHE A 50 7.47 -5.79 -12.46
CA PHE A 50 8.48 -5.87 -11.40
C PHE A 50 8.01 -6.90 -10.38
N ILE A 51 8.85 -7.90 -10.13
CA ILE A 51 8.61 -8.95 -9.14
C ILE A 51 9.66 -8.77 -8.05
N ASN A 52 9.23 -8.27 -6.90
CA ASN A 52 10.05 -8.06 -5.73
C ASN A 52 9.80 -9.23 -4.79
N ASN A 53 10.74 -10.17 -4.74
CA ASN A 53 10.62 -11.35 -3.87
C ASN A 53 11.17 -11.03 -2.49
N GLY A 54 10.51 -11.48 -1.43
CA GLY A 54 11.07 -11.37 -0.09
C GLY A 54 12.35 -12.17 0.06
N SER A 55 13.04 -11.95 1.18
CA SER A 55 14.35 -12.55 1.37
C SER A 55 14.28 -14.08 1.54
N ASP A 56 15.29 -14.78 1.03
CA ASP A 56 15.49 -16.23 1.18
C ASP A 56 16.45 -16.61 2.31
N GLY A 57 16.67 -15.70 3.27
CA GLY A 57 17.58 -15.88 4.41
C GLY A 57 18.62 -14.78 4.61
N SER A 58 18.53 -13.68 3.85
CA SER A 58 19.27 -12.44 4.09
C SER A 58 18.41 -11.41 4.84
N THR A 59 18.97 -10.26 5.21
CA THR A 59 18.19 -9.21 5.89
C THR A 59 17.30 -8.39 4.96
N THR A 60 17.43 -8.51 3.63
CA THR A 60 16.79 -7.59 2.67
C THR A 60 16.08 -8.36 1.57
N GLY A 61 14.79 -8.08 1.38
CA GLY A 61 14.02 -8.55 0.22
C GLY A 61 14.35 -7.77 -1.05
N GLY A 62 13.76 -8.19 -2.17
CA GLY A 62 13.76 -7.42 -3.40
C GLY A 62 12.96 -6.12 -3.25
N PHE A 63 13.39 -5.06 -3.92
CA PHE A 63 12.71 -3.77 -3.83
C PHE A 63 12.55 -3.04 -5.17
N THR A 64 11.66 -2.06 -5.19
CA THR A 64 11.61 -1.04 -6.23
C THR A 64 11.31 0.32 -5.61
N ASP A 65 12.18 1.29 -5.83
CA ASP A 65 12.09 2.59 -5.19
C ASP A 65 11.88 3.70 -6.23
N PHE A 66 10.94 4.59 -5.95
CA PHE A 66 10.63 5.77 -6.75
C PHE A 66 10.98 7.03 -5.97
N VAL A 67 12.03 7.71 -6.41
CA VAL A 67 12.61 8.88 -5.75
C VAL A 67 12.42 10.16 -6.56
N GLY A 68 12.13 11.26 -5.87
CA GLY A 68 12.09 12.58 -6.47
C GLY A 68 10.77 12.83 -7.22
N HIS A 69 10.78 12.88 -8.55
CA HIS A 69 9.57 13.09 -9.38
C HIS A 69 9.30 11.92 -10.33
N SER A 70 9.80 10.73 -9.99
CA SER A 70 9.66 9.53 -10.80
C SER A 70 8.24 8.94 -10.72
N SER A 71 7.90 8.06 -11.67
CA SER A 71 6.55 7.52 -11.82
C SER A 71 6.55 6.02 -12.04
N ALA A 72 5.68 5.29 -11.32
CA ALA A 72 5.40 3.89 -11.61
C ALA A 72 4.63 3.67 -12.92
N GLY A 73 4.14 4.73 -13.57
CA GLY A 73 3.45 4.66 -14.86
C GLY A 73 2.22 3.75 -14.81
N ASN A 74 2.12 2.83 -15.77
CA ASN A 74 1.14 1.73 -15.77
C ASN A 74 1.79 0.40 -15.36
N GLY A 75 2.89 0.44 -14.62
CA GLY A 75 3.65 -0.74 -14.25
C GLY A 75 2.84 -1.73 -13.40
N ILE A 76 3.26 -2.98 -13.44
CA ILE A 76 2.73 -4.05 -12.60
C ILE A 76 3.80 -4.43 -11.59
N PHE A 77 3.46 -4.36 -10.31
CA PHE A 77 4.37 -4.65 -9.20
C PHE A 77 3.78 -5.79 -8.38
N ILE A 78 4.55 -6.87 -8.25
CA ILE A 78 4.20 -8.05 -7.47
C ILE A 78 5.21 -8.15 -6.34
N LEU A 79 4.75 -7.99 -5.12
CA LEU A 79 5.57 -7.98 -3.91
C LEU A 79 5.28 -9.27 -3.16
N ASN A 80 6.19 -10.22 -3.25
CA ASN A 80 6.05 -11.52 -2.60
C ASN A 80 6.63 -11.48 -1.20
N ASP A 81 6.11 -12.34 -0.34
CA ASP A 81 6.58 -12.52 1.03
C ASP A 81 8.03 -13.03 1.08
N SER A 82 8.58 -13.04 2.29
CA SER A 82 9.73 -13.90 2.60
C SER A 82 9.27 -15.31 2.94
N ALA A 83 9.94 -16.31 2.35
CA ALA A 83 9.78 -17.71 2.72
C ALA A 83 10.33 -18.04 4.12
N VAL A 84 10.99 -17.09 4.80
CA VAL A 84 11.62 -17.27 6.11
C VAL A 84 10.95 -16.36 7.14
N SER A 85 10.49 -16.96 8.24
CA SER A 85 9.86 -16.19 9.33
C SER A 85 10.78 -15.11 9.88
N GLY A 86 10.24 -13.90 10.07
CA GLY A 86 10.98 -12.75 10.60
C GLY A 86 11.95 -12.08 9.62
N HIS A 87 11.90 -12.44 8.33
CA HIS A 87 12.71 -11.80 7.29
C HIS A 87 11.85 -10.91 6.38
N ALA A 88 12.49 -9.92 5.76
CA ALA A 88 11.84 -8.87 4.99
C ALA A 88 11.15 -9.40 3.73
N GLY A 89 9.91 -8.97 3.52
CA GLY A 89 9.16 -9.21 2.29
C GLY A 89 9.69 -8.37 1.12
N GLY A 90 9.12 -8.58 -0.06
CA GLY A 90 9.33 -7.72 -1.21
C GLY A 90 8.68 -6.36 -0.98
N ALA A 91 9.34 -5.29 -1.40
CA ALA A 91 8.88 -3.94 -1.13
C ALA A 91 8.78 -3.06 -2.37
N ILE A 92 7.89 -2.06 -2.32
CA ILE A 92 7.93 -0.89 -3.18
C ILE A 92 7.84 0.36 -2.33
N VAL A 93 8.71 1.33 -2.60
CA VAL A 93 8.75 2.60 -1.87
C VAL A 93 8.54 3.76 -2.83
N PHE A 94 7.60 4.63 -2.49
CA PHE A 94 7.46 5.94 -3.12
C PHE A 94 7.89 7.01 -2.12
N GLU A 95 8.91 7.79 -2.52
CA GLU A 95 9.52 8.83 -1.70
C GLU A 95 9.68 10.15 -2.47
N GLY A 96 9.88 11.25 -1.73
CA GLY A 96 9.86 12.60 -2.29
C GLY A 96 8.52 12.99 -2.90
N ASN A 97 8.50 13.41 -4.17
CA ASN A 97 7.31 13.83 -4.92
C ASN A 97 6.93 12.83 -6.03
N SER A 98 7.31 11.55 -5.86
CA SER A 98 7.08 10.49 -6.84
C SER A 98 5.59 10.12 -6.92
N THR A 99 5.21 9.29 -7.89
CA THR A 99 3.82 8.89 -8.09
C THR A 99 3.65 7.42 -8.47
N ALA A 100 2.69 6.74 -7.84
CA ALA A 100 2.22 5.43 -8.27
C ALA A 100 1.38 5.50 -9.56
N ASP A 101 0.94 6.69 -9.95
CA ASP A 101 0.26 6.99 -11.22
C ASP A 101 -0.91 6.04 -11.50
N ALA A 102 -0.84 5.20 -12.52
CA ALA A 102 -1.88 4.21 -12.87
C ALA A 102 -1.42 2.76 -12.63
N ALA A 103 -0.38 2.55 -11.82
CA ALA A 103 0.21 1.24 -11.58
C ALA A 103 -0.77 0.25 -10.93
N THR A 104 -0.55 -1.04 -11.19
CA THR A 104 -1.15 -2.12 -10.42
C THR A 104 -0.12 -2.67 -9.45
N ILE A 105 -0.41 -2.60 -8.15
CA ILE A 105 0.51 -2.99 -7.09
C ILE A 105 -0.15 -4.07 -6.24
N ILE A 106 0.50 -5.21 -6.13
CA ILE A 106 0.00 -6.40 -5.46
C ILE A 106 0.98 -6.77 -4.35
N ALA A 107 0.52 -6.66 -3.10
CA ALA A 107 1.25 -7.10 -1.92
C ALA A 107 0.70 -8.44 -1.43
N ASN A 108 1.46 -9.50 -1.65
CA ASN A 108 1.05 -10.86 -1.31
C ASN A 108 1.33 -11.18 0.16
N ASP A 109 0.59 -12.17 0.66
CA ASP A 109 0.79 -12.75 1.98
C ASP A 109 1.90 -13.81 1.96
N GLY A 110 2.34 -14.23 3.15
CA GLY A 110 3.08 -15.48 3.30
C GLY A 110 3.66 -15.70 4.69
N LEU A 111 4.72 -16.52 4.79
CA LEU A 111 5.20 -17.07 6.08
C LEU A 111 6.06 -16.09 6.87
N GLY A 112 6.85 -15.27 6.18
CA GLY A 112 7.65 -14.19 6.72
C GLY A 112 6.89 -12.88 6.82
N GLU A 113 7.57 -11.76 6.60
CA GLU A 113 6.88 -10.50 6.31
C GLU A 113 6.26 -10.59 4.91
N GLY A 114 5.01 -10.13 4.77
CA GLY A 114 4.33 -10.08 3.47
C GLY A 114 4.91 -8.99 2.56
N GLY A 115 4.35 -8.83 1.37
CA GLY A 115 4.71 -7.72 0.49
C GLY A 115 4.35 -6.37 1.10
N LEU A 116 5.17 -5.34 0.89
CA LEU A 116 4.98 -4.02 1.51
C LEU A 116 5.01 -2.87 0.53
N ILE A 117 4.01 -1.99 0.65
CA ILE A 117 3.86 -0.78 -0.15
C ILE A 117 4.00 0.42 0.77
N PHE A 118 4.94 1.31 0.47
CA PHE A 118 5.18 2.51 1.26
C PHE A 118 4.94 3.77 0.43
N PHE A 119 4.14 4.69 0.97
CA PHE A 119 4.13 6.09 0.53
C PHE A 119 4.70 6.96 1.64
N THR A 120 5.79 7.65 1.34
CA THR A 120 6.54 8.50 2.27
C THR A 120 6.66 9.92 1.69
N ASP A 121 7.04 10.89 2.53
CA ASP A 121 7.17 12.30 2.13
C ASP A 121 5.92 12.81 1.36
N GLY A 122 6.08 13.52 0.25
CA GLY A 122 4.99 14.02 -0.60
C GLY A 122 4.54 13.07 -1.72
N ALA A 123 4.82 11.76 -1.60
CA ALA A 123 4.55 10.78 -2.66
C ALA A 123 3.05 10.59 -2.93
N ARG A 124 2.67 10.45 -4.20
CA ARG A 124 1.26 10.43 -4.62
C ARG A 124 0.81 9.04 -5.08
N GLY A 125 -0.32 8.58 -4.57
CA GLY A 125 -0.92 7.32 -4.99
C GLY A 125 -1.58 7.31 -6.38
N GLY A 126 -1.99 8.48 -6.90
CA GLY A 126 -2.62 8.61 -8.22
C GLY A 126 -3.93 7.83 -8.37
N ARG A 127 -4.05 7.13 -9.51
CA ARG A 127 -5.17 6.24 -9.89
C ARG A 127 -4.78 4.76 -9.76
N SER A 128 -3.71 4.45 -9.04
CA SER A 128 -3.20 3.09 -8.84
C SER A 128 -4.24 2.12 -8.33
N ARG A 129 -4.15 0.87 -8.76
CA ARG A 129 -4.90 -0.25 -8.21
C ARG A 129 -4.01 -0.97 -7.21
N VAL A 130 -4.39 -0.94 -5.94
CA VAL A 130 -3.65 -1.60 -4.86
C VAL A 130 -4.43 -2.82 -4.37
N ALA A 131 -3.75 -3.96 -4.32
CA ALA A 131 -4.27 -5.19 -3.71
C ALA A 131 -3.33 -5.63 -2.59
N VAL A 132 -3.84 -5.82 -1.38
CA VAL A 132 -3.04 -6.27 -0.23
C VAL A 132 -3.70 -7.50 0.39
N PHE A 133 -2.91 -8.53 0.67
CA PHE A 133 -3.42 -9.83 1.12
C PHE A 133 -2.75 -10.29 2.42
N GLY A 134 -3.51 -10.95 3.31
CA GLY A 134 -3.00 -11.55 4.55
C GLY A 134 -2.13 -10.64 5.42
N ASN A 135 -0.84 -10.94 5.53
CA ASN A 135 0.15 -10.12 6.24
C ASN A 135 0.89 -9.10 5.35
N GLY A 136 0.54 -9.00 4.06
CA GLY A 136 0.94 -7.91 3.19
C GLY A 136 0.30 -6.57 3.59
N GLY A 137 0.98 -5.47 3.25
CA GLY A 137 0.69 -4.17 3.84
C GLY A 137 0.80 -2.98 2.88
N LEU A 138 -0.08 -2.00 3.09
CA LEU A 138 0.05 -0.63 2.62
C LEU A 138 0.31 0.29 3.82
N ASP A 139 1.41 1.01 3.82
CA ASP A 139 1.78 1.94 4.89
C ASP A 139 1.95 3.37 4.32
N ILE A 140 1.19 4.30 4.88
CA ILE A 140 1.26 5.74 4.56
C ILE A 140 1.67 6.57 5.78
N SER A 141 2.01 5.95 6.91
CA SER A 141 2.26 6.62 8.19
C SER A 141 3.38 7.67 8.11
N ALA A 142 4.39 7.38 7.28
CA ALA A 142 5.56 8.22 7.04
C ALA A 142 5.37 9.28 5.93
N HIS A 143 4.18 9.38 5.32
CA HIS A 143 3.86 10.46 4.37
C HIS A 143 3.85 11.83 5.08
N ASP A 144 4.12 12.93 4.39
CA ASP A 144 4.00 14.30 4.90
C ASP A 144 2.55 14.63 5.32
N PRO A 145 2.31 15.68 6.15
CA PRO A 145 0.95 16.06 6.52
C PRO A 145 0.06 16.28 5.29
N GLY A 146 -1.03 15.51 5.21
CA GLY A 146 -1.89 15.53 4.03
C GLY A 146 -2.65 14.23 3.82
N ASN A 147 -3.03 14.01 2.56
CA ASN A 147 -3.72 12.80 2.12
C ASN A 147 -2.88 12.06 1.07
N VAL A 148 -2.96 10.73 1.10
CA VAL A 148 -2.55 9.87 0.00
C VAL A 148 -3.81 9.47 -0.75
N THR A 149 -3.93 9.86 -2.02
CA THR A 149 -5.05 9.42 -2.87
C THR A 149 -4.62 8.27 -3.77
N ILE A 150 -5.31 7.13 -3.71
CA ILE A 150 -5.12 5.99 -4.62
C ILE A 150 -6.39 5.74 -5.46
N GLY A 151 -6.20 4.99 -6.55
CA GLY A 151 -7.28 4.55 -7.42
C GLY A 151 -8.26 3.65 -6.70
N SER A 152 -7.83 2.49 -6.23
CA SER A 152 -8.68 1.52 -5.54
C SER A 152 -7.86 0.64 -4.61
N ILE A 153 -8.51 0.07 -3.60
CA ILE A 153 -7.93 -0.89 -2.65
C ILE A 153 -8.80 -2.16 -2.62
N GLU A 154 -8.18 -3.34 -2.60
CA GLU A 154 -8.85 -4.64 -2.46
C GLU A 154 -7.99 -5.66 -1.72
N GLY A 155 -8.63 -6.76 -1.30
CA GLY A 155 -7.99 -7.86 -0.55
C GLY A 155 -8.30 -7.85 0.94
N ASP A 156 -7.50 -8.57 1.71
CA ASP A 156 -7.70 -8.86 3.13
C ASP A 156 -6.48 -8.53 4.01
N GLY A 157 -5.48 -7.84 3.45
CA GLY A 157 -4.25 -7.44 4.14
C GLY A 157 -4.39 -6.24 5.08
N ASN A 158 -3.27 -5.58 5.36
CA ASN A 158 -3.17 -4.51 6.35
C ASN A 158 -2.99 -3.13 5.69
N VAL A 159 -3.62 -2.11 6.25
CA VAL A 159 -3.43 -0.71 5.89
C VAL A 159 -3.07 0.08 7.15
N PHE A 160 -1.88 0.66 7.16
CA PHE A 160 -1.34 1.46 8.26
C PHE A 160 -1.40 2.94 7.90
N LEU A 161 -2.24 3.68 8.61
CA LEU A 161 -2.54 5.07 8.32
C LEU A 161 -1.65 6.06 9.10
N GLY A 162 -1.11 5.64 10.25
CA GLY A 162 -0.51 6.56 11.21
C GLY A 162 -1.48 7.69 11.57
N ALA A 163 -1.06 8.94 11.33
CA ALA A 163 -1.90 10.13 11.48
C ALA A 163 -2.41 10.69 10.14
N ARG A 164 -2.44 9.88 9.06
CA ARG A 164 -2.71 10.34 7.69
C ARG A 164 -4.10 9.97 7.21
N ASN A 165 -4.53 10.65 6.15
CA ASN A 165 -5.76 10.33 5.43
C ASN A 165 -5.46 9.52 4.16
N LEU A 166 -6.03 8.32 4.06
CA LEU A 166 -6.05 7.56 2.81
C LEU A 166 -7.35 7.88 2.06
N THR A 167 -7.23 8.46 0.87
CA THR A 167 -8.37 8.69 -0.04
C THR A 167 -8.38 7.61 -1.14
N ILE A 168 -9.53 6.99 -1.38
CA ILE A 168 -9.68 5.87 -2.33
C ILE A 168 -10.79 6.08 -3.35
N ALA A 169 -10.80 5.25 -4.41
CA ALA A 169 -11.78 5.23 -5.51
C ALA A 169 -11.69 6.42 -6.49
N SER A 170 -10.49 6.98 -6.65
CA SER A 170 -10.20 7.96 -7.71
C SER A 170 -10.29 7.37 -9.12
N ASN A 171 -10.25 6.03 -9.26
CA ASN A 171 -10.42 5.33 -10.55
C ASN A 171 -11.84 4.80 -10.80
N ASN A 172 -12.79 5.02 -9.88
CA ASN A 172 -14.18 4.54 -9.93
C ASN A 172 -14.37 3.01 -9.99
N LEU A 173 -13.34 2.20 -9.70
CA LEU A 173 -13.52 0.76 -9.57
C LEU A 173 -14.31 0.43 -8.30
N SER A 174 -15.15 -0.60 -8.41
CA SER A 174 -15.81 -1.19 -7.25
C SER A 174 -15.01 -2.41 -6.81
N THR A 175 -14.60 -2.43 -5.54
CA THR A 175 -13.73 -3.46 -4.98
C THR A 175 -14.28 -3.96 -3.64
N THR A 176 -13.79 -5.12 -3.22
CA THR A 176 -14.04 -5.68 -1.89
C THR A 176 -12.76 -5.61 -1.08
N PHE A 177 -12.86 -5.07 0.13
CA PHE A 177 -11.78 -5.08 1.10
C PHE A 177 -12.29 -5.66 2.43
N SER A 178 -11.60 -6.66 2.94
CA SER A 178 -11.93 -7.34 4.20
C SER A 178 -10.80 -7.31 5.22
N GLY A 179 -9.74 -6.58 4.91
CA GLY A 179 -8.56 -6.48 5.74
C GLY A 179 -8.68 -5.46 6.88
N MET A 180 -7.55 -5.21 7.54
CA MET A 180 -7.46 -4.29 8.66
C MET A 180 -7.02 -2.91 8.20
N ILE A 181 -7.73 -1.86 8.63
CA ILE A 181 -7.32 -0.47 8.47
C ILE A 181 -7.11 0.09 9.87
N GLN A 182 -5.90 0.56 10.15
CA GLN A 182 -5.48 0.90 11.50
C GLN A 182 -4.49 2.06 11.52
N ASP A 183 -4.37 2.65 12.70
CA ASP A 183 -3.27 3.55 13.06
C ASP A 183 -1.93 2.77 13.16
N GLY A 184 -0.84 3.50 13.39
CA GLY A 184 0.51 2.92 13.41
C GLY A 184 1.14 2.84 12.03
N GLY A 185 2.04 1.88 11.84
CA GLY A 185 2.97 1.81 10.70
C GLY A 185 4.39 2.12 11.13
N ILE A 186 5.33 2.18 10.18
CA ILE A 186 6.76 2.35 10.44
C ILE A 186 7.08 3.67 11.17
N ALA A 187 6.29 4.73 10.92
CA ALA A 187 6.42 6.01 11.61
C ALA A 187 5.51 6.12 12.86
N GLY A 188 4.72 5.09 13.16
CA GLY A 188 3.71 5.11 14.22
C GLY A 188 2.59 6.13 13.95
N GLY A 189 2.07 6.74 15.01
CA GLY A 189 1.01 7.76 14.93
C GLY A 189 -0.40 7.20 15.11
N ALA A 190 -1.35 8.11 15.37
CA ALA A 190 -2.76 7.81 15.61
C ALA A 190 -3.68 8.88 15.00
N GLY A 191 -4.96 8.56 14.84
CA GLY A 191 -5.97 9.44 14.27
C GLY A 191 -6.01 9.41 12.74
N GLY A 192 -5.54 8.32 12.14
CA GLY A 192 -5.65 8.07 10.72
C GLY A 192 -7.11 7.99 10.27
N SER A 193 -7.35 8.28 8.99
CA SER A 193 -8.71 8.20 8.44
C SER A 193 -8.75 7.66 7.02
N LEU A 194 -9.85 6.98 6.69
CA LEU A 194 -10.16 6.55 5.33
C LEU A 194 -11.24 7.46 4.75
N THR A 195 -10.99 8.02 3.56
CA THR A 195 -11.96 8.81 2.80
C THR A 195 -12.25 8.14 1.47
N LYS A 196 -13.53 7.97 1.17
CA LYS A 196 -13.99 7.36 -0.08
C LYS A 196 -14.52 8.46 -1.00
N ILE A 197 -13.94 8.58 -2.20
CA ILE A 197 -14.39 9.51 -3.24
C ILE A 197 -14.91 8.76 -4.48
N GLY A 198 -15.53 9.44 -5.42
CA GLY A 198 -15.95 8.82 -6.68
C GLY A 198 -17.06 7.78 -6.53
N ARG A 199 -17.48 7.21 -7.68
CA ARG A 199 -18.72 6.41 -7.78
C ARG A 199 -18.53 4.92 -7.54
N GLY A 200 -17.30 4.42 -7.59
CA GLY A 200 -17.01 3.01 -7.30
C GLY A 200 -17.46 2.63 -5.90
N LYS A 201 -17.86 1.37 -5.66
CA LYS A 201 -18.26 0.91 -4.33
C LYS A 201 -17.07 0.27 -3.62
N LEU A 202 -16.78 0.69 -2.38
CA LEU A 202 -15.97 -0.13 -1.48
C LEU A 202 -16.93 -1.03 -0.70
N VAL A 203 -16.88 -2.33 -0.97
CA VAL A 203 -17.63 -3.32 -0.19
C VAL A 203 -16.73 -3.81 0.94
N SER A 204 -17.07 -3.45 2.18
CA SER A 204 -16.45 -4.03 3.37
C SER A 204 -17.08 -5.41 3.60
N ALA A 205 -16.29 -6.49 3.54
CA ALA A 205 -16.81 -7.85 3.74
C ALA A 205 -17.00 -8.20 5.24
N ILE A 206 -16.31 -7.49 6.11
CA ILE A 206 -16.42 -7.57 7.58
C ILE A 206 -16.36 -6.12 8.05
N GLY A 207 -17.40 -5.65 8.75
CA GLY A 207 -17.58 -4.24 9.08
C GLY A 207 -16.28 -3.60 9.55
N ILE A 208 -15.85 -2.54 8.84
CA ILE A 208 -14.62 -1.79 9.12
C ILE A 208 -14.59 -1.51 10.63
N ARG A 209 -13.68 -2.15 11.37
CA ARG A 209 -13.42 -1.83 12.78
C ARG A 209 -12.64 -0.52 12.80
N ILE A 210 -13.36 0.58 12.67
CA ILE A 210 -12.82 1.90 13.01
C ILE A 210 -12.80 1.94 14.53
N LEU A 211 -11.63 1.74 15.11
CA LEU A 211 -11.38 2.09 16.49
C LEU A 211 -11.42 3.62 16.52
N GLU A 212 -12.51 4.17 17.06
CA GLU A 212 -12.86 5.60 17.22
C GLU A 212 -13.82 6.19 16.15
N GLU A 213 -15.02 6.53 16.63
CA GLU A 213 -16.21 6.86 15.85
C GLU A 213 -16.07 8.17 15.04
N ARG A 214 -15.77 8.09 13.73
CA ARG A 214 -16.20 9.15 12.80
C ARG A 214 -16.24 8.72 11.33
N LEU A 215 -17.35 8.14 10.89
CA LEU A 215 -17.72 8.15 9.46
C LEU A 215 -18.79 9.23 9.21
N LEU A 216 -18.37 10.39 8.73
CA LEU A 216 -19.26 11.34 8.06
C LEU A 216 -19.29 10.98 6.58
N ASN A 217 -20.43 10.51 6.07
CA ASN A 217 -20.61 10.33 4.63
C ASN A 217 -21.35 11.56 4.05
N ALA A 218 -20.66 12.30 3.18
CA ALA A 218 -21.29 13.32 2.35
C ALA A 218 -21.90 12.65 1.12
N ALA A 219 -23.24 12.71 1.04
CA ALA A 219 -24.06 12.36 -0.11
C ALA A 219 -24.15 10.85 -0.47
N ASN A 220 -25.19 10.20 0.09
CA ASN A 220 -25.98 9.13 -0.54
C ASN A 220 -25.29 7.77 -0.82
N SER A 221 -25.15 6.92 0.22
CA SER A 221 -25.31 5.46 0.02
C SER A 221 -25.67 4.75 1.32
N TRP A 222 -26.71 3.92 1.28
CA TRP A 222 -27.40 3.27 2.39
C TRP A 222 -26.50 2.43 3.33
N LEU A 223 -26.79 2.54 4.63
CA LEU A 223 -26.35 1.65 5.71
C LEU A 223 -27.00 0.26 5.55
N ILE A 224 -26.22 -0.81 5.64
CA ILE A 224 -26.74 -2.12 6.06
C ILE A 224 -26.41 -2.25 7.55
N THR A 225 -27.38 -1.87 8.38
CA THR A 225 -27.34 -2.02 9.84
C THR A 225 -27.71 -3.46 10.22
N ARG A 226 -26.95 -4.13 11.11
CA ARG A 226 -27.45 -4.70 12.40
C ARG A 226 -26.44 -5.63 13.12
N ALA A 227 -26.17 -5.25 14.39
CA ALA A 227 -25.71 -6.04 15.56
C ALA A 227 -24.29 -6.65 15.47
N ILE A 228 -23.44 -6.59 16.50
CA ILE A 228 -23.63 -7.08 17.87
C ILE A 228 -22.78 -6.29 18.89
N ARG A 229 -23.45 -5.97 20.01
CA ARG A 229 -23.02 -5.60 21.38
C ARG A 229 -21.52 -5.33 21.64
N ALA A 230 -21.25 -4.10 22.08
CA ALA A 230 -20.10 -3.74 22.89
C ALA A 230 -20.25 -4.31 24.32
N GLN A 231 -19.19 -4.91 24.84
CA GLN A 231 -18.98 -5.06 26.27
C GLN A 231 -17.92 -4.03 26.66
N ALA A 232 -18.37 -2.89 27.19
CA ALA A 232 -17.50 -1.90 27.83
C ALA A 232 -17.32 -2.26 29.32
N PRO A 233 -16.35 -1.64 30.00
CA PRO A 233 -16.78 -0.53 30.84
C PRO A 233 -15.83 0.67 30.82
N GLY A 234 -16.39 1.84 30.48
CA GLY A 234 -15.84 3.17 30.74
C GLY A 234 -16.88 4.22 30.30
N PRO A 235 -17.34 5.14 31.17
CA PRO A 235 -18.52 5.95 30.88
C PRO A 235 -18.14 7.23 30.14
N PHE A 236 -18.64 7.42 28.93
CA PHE A 236 -18.62 8.73 28.27
C PHE A 236 -20.04 9.26 28.07
N ARG A 237 -20.25 10.51 28.50
CA ARG A 237 -21.55 11.16 28.66
C ARG A 237 -22.01 11.82 27.37
N TRP A 238 -23.29 11.62 27.03
CA TRP A 238 -23.97 12.30 25.92
C TRP A 238 -24.34 13.74 26.29
N ARG A 239 -24.14 14.68 25.36
CA ARG A 239 -24.97 15.88 25.24
C ARG A 239 -25.68 15.83 23.90
N THR A 240 -26.99 15.62 23.92
CA THR A 240 -27.86 15.81 22.76
C THR A 240 -28.12 17.31 22.56
N ALA A 241 -27.95 17.79 21.34
CA ALA A 241 -28.67 18.98 20.88
C ALA A 241 -29.83 18.48 20.01
N SER A 242 -31.05 18.83 20.39
CA SER A 242 -32.24 18.55 19.61
C SER A 242 -32.24 19.37 18.32
N LEU A 243 -32.85 18.83 17.27
CA LEU A 243 -33.61 19.66 16.34
C LEU A 243 -35.01 19.10 16.21
N ALA A 244 -35.96 19.96 16.54
CA ALA A 244 -37.39 19.78 16.42
C ALA A 244 -37.87 20.34 15.06
N GLY A 245 -39.01 19.82 14.58
CA GLY A 245 -39.86 20.38 13.53
C GLY A 245 -39.70 19.67 12.19
N LYS A 246 -40.51 18.67 11.83
CA LYS A 246 -41.93 18.65 11.38
C LYS A 246 -42.19 19.50 10.12
N GLY A 247 -42.73 18.84 9.09
CA GLY A 247 -43.35 19.43 7.91
C GLY A 247 -42.93 18.72 6.64
#